data_AF-A0A948MZF0-F1
#
_entry.id   AF-A0A948MZF0-F1
#
_cell.length_a   1.000
_cell.length_b   1.000
_cell.length_c   1.000
_cell.angle_alpha   90.00
_cell.angle_beta   90.00
_cell.angle_gamma   90.00
#
_symmetry.space_group_name_H-M   'P 1'
#
loop_
_entity.id
_entity.type
_entity.pdbx_description
1 polymer ?
#
loop_
_entity_poly.entity_id
_entity_poly.type
_entity_poly.pdbx_seq_one_letter_code
_entity_poly.pdbx_strand_id
1 'polypeptide(L)'
;MNDADKLSKAEVHLREVWKSLLREQQATLARLVEGVLAELTDDALIPAQRVKCAAGEWRAVRNCPRGLSDFGIWRDYETERLSLNRDFDAHRNAVDRLFA
;
A
#
# COMPACT_ATOMS: atom_id res chain seq x y z
N MET A 1 15.36 -0.91 -13.31
CA MET A 1 15.37 -0.79 -11.84
C MET A 1 15.68 -2.17 -11.31
N ASN A 2 16.68 -2.33 -10.44
CA ASN A 2 16.98 -3.63 -9.84
C ASN A 2 15.94 -3.96 -8.75
N ASP A 3 15.92 -5.20 -8.26
CA ASP A 3 14.93 -5.62 -7.26
C ASP A 3 15.11 -4.91 -5.92
N ALA A 4 16.34 -4.56 -5.52
CA ALA A 4 16.60 -3.85 -4.26
C ALA A 4 16.01 -2.43 -4.28
N ASP A 5 16.18 -1.69 -5.36
CA ASP A 5 15.58 -0.36 -5.57
C ASP A 5 14.05 -0.47 -5.60
N LYS A 6 13.53 -1.54 -6.20
CA LYS A 6 12.10 -1.81 -6.30
C LYS A 6 11.50 -2.09 -4.92
N LEU A 7 12.17 -2.91 -4.10
CA LEU A 7 11.79 -3.18 -2.70
C LEU A 7 11.76 -1.90 -1.88
N SER A 8 12.86 -1.12 -1.91
CA SER A 8 12.98 0.12 -1.14
C SER A 8 11.89 1.13 -1.50
N LYS A 9 11.61 1.33 -2.80
CA LYS A 9 10.53 2.22 -3.24
C LYS A 9 9.14 1.70 -2.86
N ALA A 10 8.91 0.39 -2.99
CA ALA A 10 7.65 -0.21 -2.62
C ALA A 10 7.38 -0.05 -1.12
N GLU A 11 8.40 -0.29 -0.29
CA GLU A 11 8.31 -0.11 1.16
C GLU A 11 7.93 1.32 1.54
N VAL A 12 8.58 2.33 0.95
CA VAL A 12 8.26 3.74 1.20
C VAL A 12 6.80 4.03 0.91
N HIS A 13 6.30 3.65 -0.28
CA HIS A 13 4.92 3.92 -0.65
C HIS A 13 3.90 3.11 0.17
N LEU A 14 4.20 1.86 0.51
CA LEU A 14 3.35 1.04 1.38
C LEU A 14 3.27 1.60 2.80
N ARG A 15 4.36 2.15 3.34
CA ARG A 15 4.36 2.82 4.66
C ARG A 15 3.45 4.06 4.66
N GLU A 16 3.43 4.84 3.59
CA GLU A 16 2.54 6.00 3.49
C GLU A 16 1.06 5.60 3.32
N VAL A 17 0.79 4.53 2.55
CA VAL A 17 -0.56 3.93 2.48
C VAL A 17 -0.99 3.44 3.87
N TRP A 18 -0.13 2.72 4.59
CA TRP A 18 -0.41 2.22 5.94
C TRP A 18 -0.72 3.36 6.93
N LYS A 19 0.10 4.40 6.97
CA LYS A 19 -0.14 5.59 7.81
C LYS A 19 -1.47 6.26 7.49
N SER A 20 -1.78 6.40 6.20
CA SER A 20 -3.05 6.99 5.74
C SER A 20 -4.25 6.17 6.21
N LEU A 21 -4.18 4.84 6.10
CA LEU A 21 -5.23 3.94 6.58
C LEU A 21 -5.42 4.02 8.10
N LEU A 22 -4.34 4.07 8.88
CA LEU A 22 -4.42 4.23 10.33
C LEU A 22 -5.06 5.57 10.73
N ARG A 23 -4.70 6.66 10.05
CA ARG A 23 -5.28 7.99 10.28
C ARG A 23 -6.79 8.00 10.06
N GLU A 24 -7.27 7.25 9.08
CA GLU A 24 -8.71 7.10 8.79
C GLU A 24 -9.39 5.94 9.54
N GLN A 25 -8.74 5.40 10.58
CA GLN A 25 -9.25 4.29 11.41
C GLN A 25 -9.60 3.02 10.60
N GLN A 26 -8.99 2.83 9.43
CA GLN A 26 -9.14 1.66 8.58
C GLN A 26 -8.20 0.53 9.04
N ALA A 27 -8.30 0.13 10.31
CA ALA A 27 -7.36 -0.79 10.96
C ALA A 27 -7.26 -2.15 10.25
N THR A 28 -8.36 -2.66 9.70
CA THR A 28 -8.37 -3.91 8.93
C THR A 28 -7.53 -3.79 7.66
N LEU A 29 -7.71 -2.72 6.88
CA LEU A 29 -6.92 -2.49 5.67
C LEU A 29 -5.45 -2.22 6.01
N ALA A 30 -5.18 -1.45 7.07
CA ALA A 30 -3.83 -1.19 7.53
C ALA A 30 -3.09 -2.50 7.86
N ARG A 31 -3.76 -3.44 8.54
CA ARG A 31 -3.20 -4.77 8.84
C ARG A 31 -2.93 -5.61 7.61
N LEU A 32 -3.74 -5.49 6.55
CA LEU A 32 -3.45 -6.15 5.28
C LEU A 32 -2.18 -5.56 4.63
N VAL A 33 -2.00 -4.24 4.68
CA VAL A 33 -0.78 -3.58 4.18
C VAL A 33 0.46 -3.96 5.01
N GLU A 34 0.31 -4.17 6.32
CA GLU A 34 1.39 -4.72 7.16
C GLU A 34 1.85 -6.11 6.68
N GLY A 35 0.93 -6.96 6.21
CA GLY A 35 1.28 -8.24 5.60
C GLY A 35 2.16 -8.08 4.36
N VAL A 36 1.81 -7.13 3.48
CA VAL A 36 2.63 -6.80 2.30
C VAL A 36 4.02 -6.30 2.69
N LEU A 37 4.10 -5.45 3.71
CA LEU A 37 5.38 -4.95 4.24
C LEU A 37 6.23 -6.09 4.82
N ALA A 38 5.62 -7.04 5.52
CA ALA A 38 6.33 -8.20 6.07
C ALA A 38 7.02 -9.02 4.97
N GLU A 39 6.32 -9.29 3.87
CA GLU A 39 6.88 -10.00 2.70
C GLU A 39 8.07 -9.26 2.05
N LEU A 40 8.05 -7.92 2.04
CA LEU A 40 9.17 -7.13 1.51
C LEU A 40 10.42 -7.21 2.39
N THR A 41 10.21 -7.37 3.70
CA THR A 41 11.28 -7.42 4.71
C THR A 41 11.69 -8.84 5.08
N ASP A 42 11.16 -9.86 4.42
CA ASP A 42 11.50 -11.26 4.73
C ASP A 42 12.94 -11.58 4.32
N ASP A 43 13.84 -11.51 5.30
CA ASP A 43 15.26 -11.74 5.09
C ASP A 43 15.64 -13.18 4.74
N ALA A 44 14.71 -14.14 4.88
CA ALA A 44 14.92 -15.50 4.42
C ALA A 44 14.85 -15.64 2.89
N LEU A 45 14.28 -14.65 2.18
CA LEU A 45 14.08 -14.69 0.74
C LEU A 45 15.08 -13.80 -0.01
N ILE A 46 15.39 -14.16 -1.26
CA ILE A 46 16.13 -13.28 -2.17
C ILE A 46 15.23 -12.11 -2.63
N PRO A 47 15.80 -10.95 -3.03
CA PRO A 47 15.00 -9.76 -3.37
C PRO A 47 13.89 -9.99 -4.40
N ALA A 48 14.19 -10.72 -5.49
CA ALA A 48 13.20 -11.04 -6.53
C ALA A 48 11.98 -11.80 -5.98
N GLN A 49 12.21 -12.68 -5.00
CA GLN A 49 11.17 -13.51 -4.41
C GLN A 49 10.33 -12.72 -3.41
N ARG A 50 10.94 -11.83 -2.62
CA ARG A 50 10.24 -10.84 -1.78
C ARG A 50 9.29 -9.98 -2.59
N VAL A 51 9.77 -9.42 -3.72
CA VAL A 51 8.93 -8.64 -4.65
C VAL A 51 7.74 -9.46 -5.13
N LYS A 52 7.96 -10.72 -5.50
CA LYS A 52 6.89 -11.61 -6.00
C LYS A 52 5.85 -11.92 -4.92
N CYS A 53 6.27 -12.26 -3.70
CA CYS A 53 5.36 -12.54 -2.58
C CYS A 53 4.56 -11.29 -2.21
N ALA A 54 5.24 -10.15 -2.02
CA ALA A 54 4.59 -8.87 -1.72
C ALA A 54 3.59 -8.45 -2.82
N ALA A 55 3.91 -8.66 -4.11
CA ALA A 55 2.98 -8.39 -5.19
C ALA A 55 1.73 -9.29 -5.14
N GLY A 56 1.87 -10.54 -4.70
CA GLY A 56 0.76 -11.46 -4.46
C GLY A 56 -0.17 -10.96 -3.35
N GLU A 57 0.40 -10.63 -2.20
CA GLU A 57 -0.35 -10.08 -1.06
C GLU A 57 -1.01 -8.73 -1.40
N TRP A 58 -0.30 -7.84 -2.10
CA TRP A 58 -0.86 -6.57 -2.54
C TRP A 58 -2.09 -6.75 -3.42
N ARG A 59 -2.07 -7.75 -4.33
CA ARG A 59 -3.24 -8.08 -5.15
C ARG A 59 -4.43 -8.51 -4.29
N ALA A 60 -4.19 -9.26 -3.21
CA ALA A 60 -5.25 -9.63 -2.26
C ALA A 60 -5.83 -8.39 -1.54
N VAL A 61 -4.97 -7.44 -1.13
CA VAL A 61 -5.41 -6.16 -0.52
C VAL A 61 -6.32 -5.38 -1.47
N ARG A 62 -5.95 -5.26 -2.74
CA ARG A 62 -6.76 -4.53 -3.74
C ARG A 62 -8.12 -5.17 -4.00
N ASN A 63 -8.19 -6.50 -3.94
CA ASN A 63 -9.42 -7.24 -4.20
C ASN A 63 -10.30 -7.37 -2.94
N CYS A 64 -9.93 -6.73 -1.82
CA CYS A 64 -10.74 -6.75 -0.61
C CYS A 64 -12.08 -6.03 -0.84
N PRO A 65 -13.24 -6.61 -0.46
CA PRO A 65 -14.57 -6.02 -0.71
C PRO A 65 -14.84 -4.67 -0.04
N ARG A 66 -14.10 -4.31 1.02
CA ARG A 66 -14.14 -3.00 1.69
C ARG A 66 -12.91 -2.16 1.33
N GLY A 67 -12.46 -2.28 0.08
CA GLY A 67 -11.09 -2.01 -0.35
C GLY A 67 -10.64 -0.55 -0.34
N LEU A 68 -9.43 -0.35 -0.86
CA LEU A 68 -8.74 0.95 -0.96
C LEU A 68 -9.49 1.99 -1.82
N SER A 69 -10.48 1.56 -2.60
CA SER A 69 -11.29 2.42 -3.48
C SER A 69 -12.19 3.40 -2.73
N ASP A 70 -12.56 3.09 -1.48
CA ASP A 70 -13.49 3.92 -0.69
C ASP A 70 -12.79 4.82 0.34
N PHE A 71 -11.47 5.02 0.20
CA PHE A 71 -10.68 5.83 1.12
C PHE A 71 -11.16 7.29 1.16
N GLY A 72 -11.34 7.84 2.37
CA GLY A 72 -11.60 9.27 2.60
C GLY A 72 -12.98 9.81 2.21
N ILE A 73 -13.91 8.98 1.70
CA ILE A 73 -15.23 9.43 1.21
C ILE A 73 -16.08 10.12 2.30
N TRP A 74 -15.83 9.79 3.58
CA TRP A 74 -16.61 10.22 4.74
C TRP A 74 -16.24 11.59 5.34
N ARG A 75 -15.27 12.31 4.77
CA ARG A 75 -14.86 13.62 5.30
C ARG A 75 -15.79 14.74 4.84
N ASP A 76 -16.18 15.60 5.80
CA ASP A 76 -17.08 16.74 5.58
C ASP A 76 -16.43 17.89 4.79
N TYR A 77 -15.11 18.07 4.92
CA TYR A 77 -14.37 19.13 4.24
C TYR A 77 -13.81 18.66 2.90
N GLU A 78 -14.41 19.14 1.82
CA GLU A 78 -14.08 18.75 0.44
C GLU A 78 -12.59 18.94 0.11
N THR A 79 -12.00 20.08 0.45
CA THR A 79 -10.58 20.36 0.14
C THR A 79 -9.63 19.40 0.85
N GLU A 80 -9.89 19.09 2.13
CA GLU A 80 -9.09 18.14 2.90
C GLU A 80 -9.24 16.72 2.34
N ARG A 81 -10.49 16.32 2.03
CA ARG A 81 -10.81 15.04 1.39
C ARG A 81 -10.08 14.85 0.07
N LEU A 82 -10.14 15.84 -0.83
CA LEU A 82 -9.50 15.78 -2.14
C LEU A 82 -7.98 15.71 -2.02
N SER A 83 -7.39 16.43 -1.07
CA SER A 83 -5.95 16.42 -0.81
C SER A 83 -5.49 15.05 -0.32
N LEU A 84 -6.16 14.50 0.69
CA LEU A 84 -5.84 13.18 1.26
C LEU A 84 -6.02 12.06 0.23
N ASN A 85 -7.11 12.09 -0.54
CA ASN A 85 -7.36 11.08 -1.56
C ASN A 85 -6.31 11.13 -2.67
N ARG A 86 -5.87 12.34 -3.08
CA ARG A 86 -4.82 12.49 -4.08
C ARG A 86 -3.49 11.91 -3.60
N ASP A 87 -3.11 12.19 -2.36
CA ASP A 87 -1.87 11.70 -1.77
C ASP A 87 -1.89 10.17 -1.62
N PHE A 88 -3.00 9.64 -1.09
CA PHE A 88 -3.23 8.21 -0.97
C PHE A 88 -3.20 7.50 -2.33
N ASP A 89 -3.92 8.03 -3.33
CA ASP A 89 -3.95 7.49 -4.69
C ASP A 89 -2.56 7.54 -5.33
N ALA A 90 -1.77 8.59 -5.09
CA ALA A 90 -0.41 8.68 -5.60
C ALA A 90 0.46 7.53 -5.09
N HIS A 91 0.39 7.24 -3.79
CA HIS A 91 1.14 6.13 -3.19
C HIS A 91 0.60 4.76 -3.61
N ARG A 92 -0.72 4.55 -3.60
CA ARG A 92 -1.33 3.31 -4.08
C ARG A 92 -0.94 3.01 -5.53
N ASN A 93 -1.08 4.00 -6.42
CA ASN A 93 -0.75 3.84 -7.83
C ASN A 93 0.76 3.64 -8.06
N ALA A 94 1.62 4.20 -7.20
CA ALA A 94 3.06 3.92 -7.24
C ALA A 94 3.34 2.45 -6.89
N VAL A 95 2.72 1.91 -5.83
CA VAL A 95 2.81 0.48 -5.50
C VAL A 95 2.30 -0.39 -6.64
N ASP A 96 1.18 -0.03 -7.27
CA ASP A 96 0.63 -0.75 -8.42
C ASP A 96 1.60 -0.83 -9.59
N ARG A 97 2.28 0.28 -9.92
CA ARG A 97 3.29 0.31 -10.99
C ARG A 97 4.53 -0.49 -10.64
N LEU A 98 4.89 -0.55 -9.36
CA LEU A 98 6.00 -1.36 -8.89
C LEU A 98 5.62 -2.84 -8.98
N PHE A 99 4.43 -3.26 -8.58
CA PHE A 99 4.05 -4.68 -8.55
C PHE A 99 3.37 -5.21 -9.84
N ALA A 100 3.25 -4.37 -10.87
CA ALA A 100 2.88 -4.78 -12.23
C ALA A 100 3.99 -5.65 -12.86
#